data_AF-A0A519BPT3-F1
#
_entry.id   AF-A0A519BPT3-F1
#
_cell.length_a   1.000
_cell.length_b   1.000
_cell.length_c   1.000
_cell.angle_alpha   90.00
_cell.angle_beta   90.00
_cell.angle_gamma   90.00
#
_symmetry.space_group_name_H-M   'P 1'
#
loop_
_entity.id
_entity.type
_entity.pdbx_description
1 polymer ?
#
loop_
_entity_poly.entity_id
_entity_poly.type
_entity_poly.pdbx_seq_one_letter_code
_entity_poly.pdbx_strand_id
1 'polypeptide(L)'
;MTYKKENDEMEIIIDGNKIDFTPNTSETVYDFLINKIRDFIPKNMVIKEIFLDDKKYDDLMIDDEKAKTFKLTSNGTLKINTMTSDELVMQSLNSIESYFSDLLKNLGKVADLLREGNDKEGFTDFAADLKGIGAFVQVMDKIALFLNIDYSTYKYKERSIKDYFDDTEKLLSNILETQKTLDYVMLADLIDFEMEPLIKTWKEVILTLKSDIGNGK
;
A
#
# COMPACT_ATOMS: atom_id res chain seq x y z
N MET A 1 31.87 12.61 -44.85
CA MET A 1 31.62 11.56 -43.83
C MET A 1 30.82 12.18 -42.71
N THR A 2 29.51 11.99 -42.71
CA THR A 2 28.64 12.48 -41.64
C THR A 2 28.64 11.41 -40.57
N TYR A 3 29.38 11.65 -39.48
CA TYR A 3 29.30 10.80 -38.29
C TYR A 3 27.86 10.86 -37.78
N LYS A 4 27.13 9.74 -37.83
CA LYS A 4 25.95 9.55 -36.99
C LYS A 4 26.48 9.60 -35.55
N LYS A 5 26.05 10.59 -34.75
CA LYS A 5 26.13 10.46 -33.30
C LYS A 5 25.42 9.16 -32.95
N GLU A 6 26.16 8.18 -32.44
CA GLU A 6 25.52 7.12 -31.65
C GLU A 6 24.78 7.85 -30.52
N ASN A 7 23.52 7.49 -30.30
CA ASN A 7 22.72 8.07 -29.23
C ASN A 7 23.36 7.61 -27.91
N ASP A 8 24.22 8.46 -27.34
CA ASP A 8 24.80 8.29 -26.00
C ASP A 8 23.76 8.49 -24.87
N GLU A 9 22.47 8.47 -25.22
CA GLU A 9 21.36 8.84 -24.34
C GLU A 9 20.45 7.63 -24.12
N MET A 10 19.98 7.50 -22.88
CA MET A 10 19.05 6.46 -22.48
C MET A 10 17.72 6.66 -23.21
N GLU A 11 17.21 5.60 -23.81
CA GLU A 11 15.88 5.60 -24.41
C GLU A 11 14.82 5.53 -23.30
N ILE A 12 13.90 6.50 -23.25
CA ILE A 12 12.80 6.50 -22.28
C ILE A 12 11.51 6.03 -22.96
N ILE A 13 10.88 5.02 -22.37
CA ILE A 13 9.64 4.40 -22.86
C ILE A 13 8.62 4.43 -21.74
N ILE A 14 7.43 4.96 -22.01
CA ILE A 14 6.29 4.98 -21.08
C ILE A 14 5.13 4.23 -21.71
N ASP A 15 4.64 3.19 -21.02
CA ASP A 15 3.55 2.32 -21.49
C ASP A 15 3.75 1.80 -22.92
N GLY A 16 4.99 1.43 -23.23
CA GLY A 16 5.40 0.93 -24.55
C GLY A 16 5.66 2.01 -25.61
N ASN A 17 5.40 3.28 -25.30
CA ASN A 17 5.63 4.40 -26.22
C ASN A 17 6.93 5.11 -25.88
N LYS A 18 7.82 5.23 -26.88
CA LYS A 18 9.02 6.06 -26.75
C LYS A 18 8.60 7.53 -26.65
N ILE A 19 9.13 8.24 -25.67
CA ILE A 19 8.87 9.67 -25.49
C ILE A 19 10.00 10.51 -26.13
N ASP A 20 9.65 11.71 -26.57
CA ASP A 20 10.62 12.69 -27.04
C ASP A 20 11.15 13.48 -25.83
N PHE A 21 12.29 13.04 -25.33
CA PHE A 21 12.97 13.65 -24.18
C PHE A 21 14.48 13.62 -24.41
N THR A 22 15.12 14.77 -24.26
CA THR A 22 16.58 14.92 -24.36
C THR A 22 17.13 15.31 -22.99
N PRO A 23 17.84 14.41 -22.29
CA PRO A 23 18.37 14.72 -20.97
C PRO A 23 19.50 15.75 -21.05
N ASN A 24 19.58 16.61 -20.04
CA ASN A 24 20.78 17.44 -19.84
C ASN A 24 21.96 16.58 -19.35
N THR A 25 23.19 17.10 -19.48
CA THR A 25 24.46 16.37 -19.21
C THR A 25 24.62 15.75 -17.81
N SER A 26 23.80 16.14 -16.84
CA SER A 26 23.83 15.67 -15.46
C SER A 26 22.51 15.05 -15.01
N GLU A 27 21.52 14.91 -15.89
CA GLU A 27 20.18 14.49 -15.51
C GLU A 27 20.14 13.00 -15.16
N THR A 28 19.56 12.70 -14.02
CA THR A 28 19.45 11.35 -13.47
C THR A 28 18.04 10.81 -13.60
N VAL A 29 17.88 9.50 -13.38
CA VAL A 29 16.55 8.87 -13.29
C VAL A 29 15.72 9.57 -12.20
N TYR A 30 16.33 9.91 -11.05
CA TYR A 30 15.67 10.69 -10.01
C TYR A 30 15.09 12.01 -10.54
N ASP A 31 15.89 12.80 -11.26
CA ASP A 31 15.47 14.10 -11.78
C ASP A 31 14.27 13.96 -12.73
N PHE A 32 14.28 12.94 -13.58
CA PHE A 32 13.17 12.68 -14.48
C PHE A 32 11.90 12.24 -13.74
N LEU A 33 12.02 11.30 -12.81
CA LEU A 33 10.88 10.77 -12.04
C LEU A 33 10.19 11.87 -11.20
N ILE A 34 10.98 12.77 -10.60
CA ILE A 34 10.43 13.81 -9.72
C ILE A 34 9.97 15.04 -10.49
N ASN A 35 10.74 15.49 -11.47
CA ASN A 35 10.54 16.82 -12.07
C ASN A 35 9.92 16.79 -13.47
N LYS A 36 9.95 15.66 -14.19
CA LYS A 36 9.62 15.60 -15.62
C LYS A 36 8.49 14.65 -15.95
N ILE A 37 8.35 13.53 -15.23
CA ILE A 37 7.42 12.47 -15.62
C ILE A 37 5.98 12.95 -15.74
N ARG A 38 5.58 13.95 -14.93
CA ARG A 38 4.22 14.53 -14.95
C ARG A 38 3.86 15.25 -16.24
N ASP A 39 4.86 15.63 -17.05
CA ASP A 39 4.63 16.18 -18.39
C ASP A 39 4.27 15.09 -19.41
N PHE A 40 4.60 13.83 -19.11
CA PHE A 40 4.45 12.69 -20.02
C PHE A 40 3.36 11.70 -19.63
N ILE A 41 2.80 11.80 -18.41
CA ILE A 41 1.71 10.92 -17.96
C ILE A 41 0.45 11.73 -17.59
N PRO A 42 -0.75 11.22 -17.87
CA PRO A 42 -2.00 11.82 -17.41
C PRO A 42 -2.03 12.06 -15.90
N LYS A 43 -2.79 13.07 -15.45
CA LYS A 43 -2.91 13.43 -14.02
C LYS A 43 -3.40 12.28 -13.14
N ASN A 44 -4.27 11.43 -13.67
CA ASN A 44 -4.84 10.28 -12.98
C ASN A 44 -3.99 9.01 -13.10
N MET A 45 -2.78 9.10 -13.64
CA MET A 45 -1.83 7.99 -13.71
C MET A 45 -0.72 8.14 -12.69
N VAL A 46 -0.24 6.99 -12.23
CA VAL A 46 0.89 6.82 -11.32
C VAL A 46 1.83 5.77 -11.87
N ILE A 47 3.09 5.87 -11.47
CA ILE A 47 4.09 4.86 -11.82
C ILE A 47 3.73 3.57 -11.10
N LYS A 48 3.64 2.48 -11.86
CA LYS A 48 3.46 1.12 -11.34
C LYS A 48 4.81 0.42 -11.23
N GLU A 49 5.61 0.45 -12.29
CA GLU A 49 6.88 -0.27 -12.36
C GLU A 49 7.91 0.54 -13.15
N ILE A 50 9.17 0.37 -12.76
CA ILE A 50 10.33 0.95 -13.44
C ILE A 50 11.26 -0.19 -13.82
N PHE A 51 11.75 -0.15 -15.06
CA PHE A 51 12.77 -1.06 -15.57
C PHE A 51 13.94 -0.26 -16.14
N LEU A 52 15.15 -0.69 -15.83
CA LEU A 52 16.38 -0.25 -16.49
C LEU A 52 16.99 -1.45 -17.20
N ASP A 53 17.15 -1.36 -18.52
CA ASP A 53 17.67 -2.44 -19.37
C ASP A 53 16.96 -3.78 -19.10
N ASP A 54 15.62 -3.75 -19.12
CA ASP A 54 14.72 -4.89 -18.86
C ASP A 54 14.79 -5.49 -17.44
N LYS A 55 15.63 -4.96 -16.56
CA LYS A 55 15.64 -5.33 -15.15
C LYS A 55 14.68 -4.45 -14.37
N LYS A 56 13.76 -5.06 -13.63
CA LYS A 56 12.83 -4.36 -12.74
C LYS A 56 13.56 -3.74 -11.55
N TYR A 57 13.17 -2.52 -11.19
CA TYR A 57 13.63 -1.82 -10.01
C TYR A 57 12.44 -1.23 -9.23
N ASP A 58 12.00 -1.96 -8.19
CA ASP A 58 10.85 -1.55 -7.37
C ASP A 58 11.19 -0.41 -6.38
N ASP A 59 12.47 -0.19 -6.10
CA ASP A 59 12.94 0.73 -5.05
C ASP A 59 13.31 2.13 -5.56
N LEU A 60 13.43 2.36 -6.87
CA LEU A 60 13.81 3.67 -7.42
C LEU A 60 12.77 4.77 -7.18
N MET A 61 11.55 4.41 -6.79
CA MET A 61 10.51 5.37 -6.41
C MET A 61 10.62 5.86 -4.95
N ILE A 62 11.42 5.18 -4.12
CA ILE A 62 11.48 5.40 -2.67
C ILE A 62 12.92 5.66 -2.21
N ASP A 63 13.91 5.10 -2.91
CA ASP A 63 15.35 5.32 -2.66
C ASP A 63 15.91 6.37 -3.64
N ASP A 64 15.78 7.63 -3.23
CA ASP A 64 16.27 8.80 -3.97
C ASP A 64 17.76 8.69 -4.30
N GLU A 65 18.57 8.22 -3.35
CA GLU A 65 20.03 8.13 -3.52
C GLU A 65 20.38 7.09 -4.57
N LYS A 66 19.70 5.95 -4.57
CA LYS A 66 19.85 4.95 -5.63
C LYS A 66 19.42 5.48 -6.98
N ALA A 67 18.29 6.19 -7.07
CA ALA A 67 17.80 6.78 -8.32
C ALA A 67 18.75 7.83 -8.91
N LYS A 68 19.47 8.58 -8.07
CA LYS A 68 20.51 9.55 -8.50
C LYS A 68 21.75 8.89 -9.09
N THR A 69 22.00 7.60 -8.82
CA THR A 69 23.17 6.89 -9.38
C THR A 69 23.03 6.58 -10.88
N PHE A 70 21.80 6.55 -11.40
CA PHE A 70 21.53 6.26 -12.80
C PHE A 70 21.41 7.56 -13.60
N LYS A 71 22.36 7.79 -14.52
CA LYS A 71 22.33 8.94 -15.43
C LYS A 71 21.49 8.63 -16.66
N LEU A 72 20.77 9.62 -17.17
CA LEU A 72 20.00 9.48 -18.42
C LEU A 72 20.89 9.69 -19.65
N THR A 73 22.10 10.21 -19.48
CA THR A 73 23.11 10.38 -20.53
C THR A 73 24.01 9.16 -20.69
N SER A 74 23.55 7.99 -20.28
CA SER A 74 24.24 6.72 -20.54
C SER A 74 23.39 5.86 -21.45
N ASN A 75 24.01 5.09 -22.32
CA ASN A 75 23.32 4.12 -23.16
C ASN A 75 22.50 3.15 -22.31
N GLY A 76 21.28 2.88 -22.78
CA GLY A 76 20.36 1.93 -22.14
C GLY A 76 18.91 2.29 -22.41
N THR A 77 18.01 1.65 -21.68
CA THR A 77 16.57 1.90 -21.75
C THR A 77 15.96 2.04 -20.36
N LEU A 78 15.22 3.14 -20.14
CA LEU A 78 14.32 3.33 -19.01
C LEU A 78 12.89 3.06 -19.46
N LYS A 79 12.29 1.96 -18.99
CA LYS A 79 10.88 1.66 -19.23
C LYS A 79 10.07 1.93 -17.98
N ILE A 80 8.98 2.67 -18.12
CA ILE A 80 8.04 2.97 -17.06
C ILE A 80 6.67 2.44 -17.48
N ASN A 81 6.09 1.59 -16.64
CA ASN A 81 4.70 1.19 -16.77
C ASN A 81 3.89 1.99 -15.75
N THR A 82 2.77 2.55 -16.19
CA THR A 82 1.86 3.28 -15.34
C THR A 82 0.61 2.45 -15.03
N MET A 83 -0.16 2.94 -14.08
CA MET A 83 -1.54 2.52 -13.87
C MET A 83 -2.37 3.74 -13.47
N THR A 84 -3.67 3.62 -13.54
CA THR A 84 -4.58 4.64 -13.00
C THR A 84 -4.54 4.66 -11.47
N SER A 85 -4.86 5.82 -10.90
CA SER A 85 -5.05 5.97 -9.46
C SER A 85 -6.05 4.97 -8.89
N ASP A 86 -7.16 4.73 -9.60
CA ASP A 86 -8.21 3.80 -9.17
C ASP A 86 -7.71 2.35 -9.16
N GLU A 87 -6.92 1.95 -10.17
CA GLU A 87 -6.29 0.63 -10.19
C GLU A 87 -5.34 0.41 -9.01
N LEU A 88 -4.57 1.43 -8.62
CA LEU A 88 -3.67 1.36 -7.47
C LEU A 88 -4.45 1.15 -6.16
N VAL A 89 -5.53 1.93 -5.99
CA VAL A 89 -6.39 1.81 -4.81
C VAL A 89 -7.08 0.45 -4.79
N MET A 90 -7.62 -0.01 -5.92
CA MET A 90 -8.25 -1.32 -6.02
C MET A 90 -7.29 -2.46 -5.69
N GLN A 91 -6.04 -2.40 -6.17
CA GLN A 91 -5.00 -3.37 -5.79
C GLN A 91 -4.72 -3.33 -4.29
N SER A 92 -4.61 -2.13 -3.70
CA SER A 92 -4.37 -1.95 -2.27
C SER A 92 -5.51 -2.53 -1.41
N LEU A 93 -6.76 -2.27 -1.79
CA LEU A 93 -7.95 -2.80 -1.13
C LEU A 93 -8.05 -4.33 -1.28
N ASN A 94 -7.69 -4.88 -2.44
CA ASN A 94 -7.61 -6.33 -2.64
C ASN A 94 -6.56 -6.98 -1.71
N SER A 95 -5.39 -6.35 -1.55
CA SER A 95 -4.35 -6.84 -0.64
C SER A 95 -4.82 -6.84 0.83
N ILE A 96 -5.51 -5.78 1.27
CA ILE A 96 -6.10 -5.73 2.61
C ILE A 96 -7.17 -6.83 2.78
N GLU A 97 -8.07 -6.99 1.81
CA GLU A 97 -9.11 -8.02 1.86
C GLU A 97 -8.52 -9.44 1.96
N SER A 98 -7.45 -9.71 1.20
CA SER A 98 -6.72 -10.98 1.28
C SER A 98 -6.11 -11.16 2.68
N TYR A 99 -5.43 -10.13 3.19
CA TYR A 99 -4.85 -10.14 4.54
C TYR A 99 -5.91 -10.42 5.61
N PHE A 100 -7.04 -9.72 5.60
CA PHE A 100 -8.13 -9.96 6.56
C PHE A 100 -8.76 -11.36 6.41
N SER A 101 -8.78 -11.91 5.20
CA SER A 101 -9.26 -13.27 4.98
C SER A 101 -8.33 -14.31 5.61
N ASP A 102 -7.02 -14.07 5.62
CA ASP A 102 -6.05 -14.95 6.26
C ASP A 102 -6.00 -14.73 7.77
N LEU A 103 -6.08 -13.47 8.23
CA LEU A 103 -6.22 -13.11 9.63
C LEU A 103 -7.39 -13.85 10.28
N LEU A 104 -8.59 -13.78 9.69
CA LEU A 104 -9.78 -14.47 10.21
C LEU A 104 -9.63 -15.98 10.34
N LYS A 105 -8.81 -16.63 9.50
CA LYS A 105 -8.52 -18.07 9.63
C LYS A 105 -7.58 -18.36 10.80
N ASN A 106 -6.76 -17.38 11.19
CA ASN A 106 -5.73 -17.53 12.21
C ASN A 106 -6.17 -17.09 13.61
N LEU A 107 -7.12 -16.14 13.73
CA LEU A 107 -7.51 -15.55 15.02
C LEU A 107 -7.86 -16.60 16.09
N GLY A 108 -8.65 -17.62 15.74
CA GLY A 108 -9.02 -18.68 16.70
C GLY A 108 -7.82 -19.49 17.19
N LYS A 109 -6.86 -19.81 16.31
CA LYS A 109 -5.61 -20.47 16.69
C LYS A 109 -4.82 -19.61 17.68
N VAL A 110 -4.73 -18.31 17.40
CA VAL A 110 -4.02 -17.35 18.27
C VAL A 110 -4.71 -17.25 19.63
N ALA A 111 -6.04 -17.14 19.67
CA ALA A 111 -6.80 -17.09 20.91
C ALA A 111 -6.56 -18.34 21.77
N ASP A 112 -6.62 -19.53 21.17
CA ASP A 112 -6.38 -20.80 21.88
C ASP A 112 -4.95 -20.88 22.45
N LEU A 113 -3.93 -20.54 21.66
CA LEU A 113 -2.53 -20.51 22.11
C LEU A 113 -2.30 -19.52 23.27
N LEU A 114 -3.01 -18.39 23.28
CA LEU A 114 -2.92 -17.41 24.36
C LEU A 114 -3.63 -17.90 25.63
N ARG A 115 -4.78 -18.59 25.52
CA ARG A 115 -5.48 -19.19 26.68
C ARG A 115 -4.65 -20.23 27.41
N GLU A 116 -3.86 -21.01 26.69
CA GLU A 116 -2.97 -22.03 27.26
C GLU A 116 -1.83 -21.43 28.10
N GLY A 117 -1.60 -20.12 28.00
CA GLY A 117 -1.03 -19.33 29.09
C GLY A 117 0.48 -19.14 29.09
N ASN A 118 1.22 -19.50 28.03
CA ASN A 118 2.58 -19.00 27.74
C ASN A 118 3.14 -19.53 26.40
N ASP A 119 2.35 -19.57 25.33
CA ASP A 119 2.91 -19.98 24.04
C ASP A 119 3.61 -18.80 23.35
N LYS A 120 4.94 -18.89 23.22
CA LYS A 120 5.76 -17.92 22.48
C LYS A 120 5.30 -17.79 21.03
N GLU A 121 4.80 -18.87 20.43
CA GLU A 121 4.20 -18.89 19.09
C GLU A 121 2.95 -18.02 19.07
N GLY A 122 2.02 -18.19 20.01
CA GLY A 122 0.78 -17.41 20.08
C GLY A 122 1.01 -15.90 20.15
N PHE A 123 1.97 -15.45 20.98
CA PHE A 123 2.35 -14.04 21.02
C PHE A 123 3.07 -13.55 19.76
N THR A 124 3.87 -14.42 19.12
CA THR A 124 4.56 -14.06 17.88
C THR A 124 3.57 -13.88 16.74
N ASP A 125 2.65 -14.82 16.59
CA ASP A 125 1.56 -14.77 15.60
C ASP A 125 0.68 -13.53 15.86
N PHE A 126 0.27 -13.30 17.11
CA PHE A 126 -0.54 -12.14 17.45
C PHE A 126 0.16 -10.80 17.19
N ALA A 127 1.47 -10.70 17.46
CA ALA A 127 2.23 -9.50 17.15
C ALA A 127 2.31 -9.23 15.63
N ALA A 128 2.41 -10.29 14.82
CA ALA A 128 2.35 -10.17 13.37
C ALA A 128 0.97 -9.70 12.90
N ASP A 129 -0.10 -10.19 13.53
CA ASP A 129 -1.47 -9.77 13.26
C ASP A 129 -1.67 -8.28 13.60
N LEU A 130 -1.24 -7.83 14.77
CA LEU A 130 -1.30 -6.40 15.14
C LEU A 130 -0.50 -5.51 14.18
N LYS A 131 0.66 -5.97 13.69
CA LYS A 131 1.45 -5.25 12.69
C LYS A 131 0.69 -5.11 11.36
N GLY A 132 0.00 -6.18 10.93
CA GLY A 132 -0.81 -6.15 9.72
C GLY A 132 -2.01 -5.21 9.84
N ILE A 133 -2.68 -5.17 11.01
CA ILE A 133 -3.73 -4.19 11.31
C ILE A 133 -3.17 -2.75 11.24
N GLY A 134 -1.99 -2.51 11.81
CA GLY A 134 -1.33 -1.20 11.71
C GLY A 134 -1.02 -0.79 10.26
N ALA A 135 -0.55 -1.74 9.43
CA ALA A 135 -0.32 -1.50 8.01
C ALA A 135 -1.63 -1.19 7.26
N PHE A 136 -2.73 -1.87 7.60
CA PHE A 136 -4.07 -1.58 7.07
C PHE A 136 -4.48 -0.12 7.32
N VAL A 137 -4.35 0.36 8.55
CA VAL A 137 -4.69 1.77 8.89
C VAL A 137 -3.90 2.74 8.03
N GLN A 138 -2.59 2.53 7.90
CA GLN A 138 -1.74 3.38 7.06
C GLN A 138 -2.12 3.37 5.58
N VAL A 139 -2.54 2.21 5.05
CA VAL A 139 -3.00 2.12 3.66
C VAL A 139 -4.32 2.87 3.48
N MET A 140 -5.26 2.74 4.42
CA MET A 140 -6.53 3.48 4.36
C MET A 140 -6.31 4.99 4.44
N ASP A 141 -5.42 5.47 5.31
CA ASP A 141 -5.07 6.90 5.38
C ASP A 141 -4.52 7.40 4.04
N LYS A 142 -3.66 6.60 3.39
CA LYS A 142 -3.13 6.93 2.06
C LYS A 142 -4.24 6.94 1.01
N ILE A 143 -5.19 6.00 1.06
CA ILE A 143 -6.35 5.98 0.15
C ILE A 143 -7.20 7.24 0.33
N ALA A 144 -7.48 7.63 1.57
CA ALA A 144 -8.22 8.86 1.86
C ALA A 144 -7.53 10.09 1.27
N LEU A 145 -6.22 10.24 1.48
CA LEU A 145 -5.45 11.35 0.92
C LEU A 145 -5.43 11.31 -0.62
N PHE A 146 -5.25 10.13 -1.19
CA PHE A 146 -5.04 9.95 -2.62
C PHE A 146 -6.34 10.14 -3.43
N LEU A 147 -7.48 9.72 -2.89
CA LEU A 147 -8.81 9.91 -3.50
C LEU A 147 -9.56 11.13 -2.94
N ASN A 148 -8.95 11.89 -2.03
CA ASN A 148 -9.57 13.02 -1.34
C ASN A 148 -10.91 12.64 -0.67
N ILE A 149 -10.94 11.47 -0.01
CA ILE A 149 -12.10 10.98 0.74
C ILE A 149 -12.01 11.49 2.18
N ASP A 150 -13.11 12.07 2.67
CA ASP A 150 -13.27 12.40 4.08
C ASP A 150 -14.00 11.27 4.81
N TYR A 151 -13.27 10.45 5.56
CA TYR A 151 -13.85 9.33 6.32
C TYR A 151 -14.79 9.75 7.45
N SER A 152 -14.82 11.02 7.86
CA SER A 152 -15.81 11.50 8.84
C SER A 152 -17.21 11.67 8.25
N THR A 153 -17.30 11.82 6.92
CA THR A 153 -18.57 12.00 6.20
C THR A 153 -18.91 10.83 5.28
N TYR A 154 -17.91 10.08 4.82
CA TYR A 154 -18.10 8.88 4.02
C TYR A 154 -18.72 7.76 4.86
N LYS A 155 -19.87 7.24 4.40
CA LYS A 155 -20.68 6.29 5.18
C LYS A 155 -20.60 4.87 4.66
N TYR A 156 -20.58 3.94 5.60
CA TYR A 156 -20.94 2.54 5.38
C TYR A 156 -22.13 2.21 6.29
N LYS A 157 -23.24 1.77 5.69
CA LYS A 157 -24.54 1.70 6.38
C LYS A 157 -24.86 3.08 7.01
N GLU A 158 -25.23 3.11 8.30
CA GLU A 158 -25.61 4.33 9.00
C GLU A 158 -24.45 5.03 9.72
N ARG A 159 -23.23 4.48 9.64
CA ARG A 159 -22.04 4.99 10.36
C ARG A 159 -21.00 5.54 9.38
N SER A 160 -20.20 6.50 9.83
CA SER A 160 -19.05 6.98 9.08
C SER A 160 -17.92 5.94 9.12
N ILE A 161 -17.02 5.96 8.12
CA ILE A 161 -15.80 5.14 8.17
C ILE A 161 -14.96 5.48 9.40
N LYS A 162 -14.92 6.75 9.81
CA LYS A 162 -14.26 7.19 11.03
C LYS A 162 -14.78 6.44 12.28
N ASP A 163 -16.09 6.21 12.38
CA ASP A 163 -16.66 5.50 13.53
C ASP A 163 -16.11 4.05 13.64
N TYR A 164 -15.81 3.40 12.51
CA TYR A 164 -15.19 2.07 12.51
C TYR A 164 -13.69 2.12 12.87
N PHE A 165 -12.99 3.21 12.51
CA PHE A 165 -11.64 3.45 13.02
C PHE A 165 -11.63 3.67 14.53
N ASP A 166 -12.58 4.44 15.06
CA ASP A 166 -12.71 4.68 16.51
C ASP A 166 -12.98 3.36 17.26
N ASP A 167 -13.81 2.47 16.71
CA ASP A 167 -14.00 1.10 17.26
C ASP A 167 -12.70 0.29 17.26
N THR A 168 -11.89 0.43 16.21
CA THR A 168 -10.58 -0.25 16.08
C THR A 168 -9.58 0.27 17.11
N GLU A 169 -9.48 1.58 17.27
CA GLU A 169 -8.63 2.21 18.27
C GLU A 169 -9.03 1.78 19.70
N LYS A 170 -10.33 1.72 19.97
CA LYS A 170 -10.86 1.27 21.26
C LYS A 170 -10.48 -0.18 21.54
N LEU A 171 -10.65 -1.08 20.57
CA LEU A 171 -10.26 -2.48 20.73
C LEU A 171 -8.75 -2.64 20.96
N LEU A 172 -7.92 -1.94 20.17
CA LEU A 172 -6.46 -1.98 20.33
C LEU A 172 -6.03 -1.45 21.70
N SER A 173 -6.72 -0.44 22.22
CA SER A 173 -6.51 0.08 23.57
C SER A 173 -6.87 -0.96 24.64
N ASN A 174 -8.00 -1.65 24.50
CA ASN A 174 -8.39 -2.74 25.41
C ASN A 174 -7.37 -3.88 25.41
N ILE A 175 -6.88 -4.28 24.23
CA ILE A 175 -5.83 -5.29 24.06
C ILE A 175 -4.56 -4.86 24.80
N LEU A 176 -4.13 -3.61 24.62
CA LEU A 176 -2.93 -3.08 25.28
C LEU A 176 -3.08 -3.09 26.82
N GLU A 177 -4.22 -2.66 27.35
CA GLU A 177 -4.46 -2.70 28.80
C GLU A 177 -4.48 -4.14 29.33
N THR A 178 -5.09 -5.07 28.61
CA THR A 178 -5.15 -6.49 28.98
C THR A 178 -3.77 -7.15 28.97
N GLN A 179 -2.90 -6.76 28.02
CA GLN A 179 -1.50 -7.20 28.01
C GLN A 179 -0.73 -6.67 29.23
N LYS A 180 -0.99 -5.44 29.69
CA LYS A 180 -0.35 -4.88 30.90
C LYS A 180 -0.74 -5.63 32.17
N THR A 181 -1.97 -6.13 32.26
CA THR A 181 -2.45 -6.92 33.39
C THR A 181 -2.09 -8.41 33.28
N LEU A 182 -1.51 -8.84 32.15
CA LEU A 182 -1.17 -10.24 31.84
C LEU A 182 -2.38 -11.18 31.90
N ASP A 183 -3.58 -10.66 31.62
CA ASP A 183 -4.82 -11.45 31.62
C ASP A 183 -5.02 -12.10 30.25
N TYR A 184 -4.37 -13.24 30.03
CA TYR A 184 -4.36 -13.90 28.72
C TYR A 184 -5.69 -14.55 28.33
N VAL A 185 -6.54 -14.88 29.32
CA VAL A 185 -7.90 -15.36 29.05
C VAL A 185 -8.74 -14.21 28.49
N MET A 186 -8.70 -13.05 29.13
CA MET A 186 -9.37 -11.84 28.62
C MET A 186 -8.80 -11.43 27.25
N LEU A 187 -7.48 -11.56 27.03
CA LEU A 187 -6.87 -11.24 25.74
C LEU A 187 -7.41 -12.14 24.63
N ALA A 188 -7.53 -13.44 24.89
CA ALA A 188 -8.11 -14.38 23.94
C ALA A 188 -9.60 -14.08 23.67
N ASP A 189 -10.35 -13.69 24.69
CA ASP A 189 -11.76 -13.31 24.53
C ASP A 189 -11.92 -12.02 23.71
N LEU A 190 -11.05 -11.03 23.88
CA LEU A 190 -10.99 -9.85 23.01
C LEU A 190 -10.74 -10.24 21.55
N ILE A 191 -9.88 -11.23 21.30
CA ILE A 191 -9.58 -11.71 19.96
C ILE A 191 -10.82 -12.38 19.33
N ASP A 192 -11.41 -13.36 20.02
CA ASP A 192 -12.52 -14.15 19.48
C ASP A 192 -13.82 -13.32 19.36
N PHE A 193 -14.14 -12.51 20.36
CA PHE A 193 -15.45 -11.89 20.47
C PHE A 193 -15.49 -10.41 20.07
N GLU A 194 -14.35 -9.71 20.02
CA GLU A 194 -14.30 -8.31 19.59
C GLU A 194 -13.52 -8.12 18.28
N MET A 195 -12.32 -8.73 18.15
CA MET A 195 -11.50 -8.58 16.95
C MET A 195 -12.11 -9.28 15.74
N GLU A 196 -12.51 -10.54 15.86
CA GLU A 196 -13.07 -11.28 14.73
C GLU A 196 -14.31 -10.58 14.11
N PRO A 197 -15.32 -10.13 14.89
CA PRO A 197 -16.45 -9.38 14.34
C PRO A 197 -16.05 -8.03 13.73
N LEU A 198 -15.06 -7.35 14.30
CA LEU A 198 -14.56 -6.08 13.78
C LEU A 198 -13.88 -6.26 12.42
N ILE A 199 -13.02 -7.27 12.27
CA ILE A 199 -12.36 -7.58 11.00
C ILE A 199 -13.39 -7.99 9.93
N LYS A 200 -14.42 -8.77 10.30
CA LYS A 200 -15.54 -9.07 9.39
C LYS A 200 -16.24 -7.80 8.92
N THR A 201 -16.52 -6.87 9.84
CA THR A 201 -17.13 -5.58 9.51
C THR A 201 -16.25 -4.77 8.55
N TRP A 202 -14.94 -4.71 8.81
CA TRP A 202 -14.00 -4.02 7.93
C TRP A 202 -13.94 -4.62 6.52
N LYS A 203 -14.05 -5.95 6.38
CA LYS A 203 -14.17 -6.56 5.04
C LYS A 203 -15.41 -6.06 4.29
N GLU A 204 -16.55 -5.91 4.97
CA GLU A 204 -17.75 -5.33 4.34
C GLU A 204 -17.54 -3.87 3.93
N VAL A 205 -16.91 -3.05 4.79
CA VAL A 205 -16.55 -1.66 4.49
C VAL A 205 -15.66 -1.58 3.24
N ILE A 206 -14.62 -2.42 3.16
CA ILE A 206 -13.70 -2.49 2.02
C ILE A 206 -14.44 -2.88 0.75
N LEU A 207 -15.35 -3.85 0.80
CA LEU A 207 -16.15 -4.24 -0.36
C LEU A 207 -17.04 -3.09 -0.86
N THR A 208 -17.62 -2.31 0.05
CA THR A 208 -18.38 -1.10 -0.33
C THR A 208 -17.49 -0.05 -0.97
N LEU A 209 -16.33 0.26 -0.37
CA LEU A 209 -15.36 1.19 -0.95
C LEU A 209 -14.93 0.78 -2.36
N LYS A 210 -14.60 -0.51 -2.56
CA LYS A 210 -14.27 -1.07 -3.87
C LYS A 210 -15.38 -0.88 -4.89
N SER A 211 -16.63 -1.14 -4.49
CA SER A 211 -17.80 -0.94 -5.34
C SER A 211 -17.99 0.52 -5.71
N ASP A 212 -17.86 1.44 -4.76
CA ASP A 212 -18.08 2.87 -5.01
C ASP A 212 -16.98 3.47 -5.91
N ILE A 213 -15.72 3.12 -5.66
CA ILE A 213 -14.58 3.51 -6.51
C ILE A 213 -14.77 2.96 -7.94
N GLY A 214 -15.12 1.67 -8.06
CA GLY A 214 -15.38 1.06 -9.37
C GLY A 214 -16.55 1.68 -10.14
N ASN A 215 -17.47 2.35 -9.44
CA ASN A 215 -18.60 3.07 -10.03
C ASN A 215 -18.36 4.59 -10.17
N GLY A 216 -17.17 5.09 -9.81
CA GLY A 216 -16.82 6.51 -9.88
C GLY A 216 -17.57 7.40 -8.89
N LYS A 217 -17.93 6.86 -7.72
CA LYS A 217 -18.61 7.59 -6.63
C LYS A 217 -17.67 8.12 -5.57
#